data_AF-A0A3D4HDG3-F1
#
_entry.id   AF-A0A3D4HDG3-F1
#
_cell.length_a   1.000
_cell.length_b   1.000
_cell.length_c   1.000
_cell.angle_alpha   90.00
_cell.angle_beta   90.00
_cell.angle_gamma   90.00
#
_symmetry.space_group_name_H-M   'P 1'
#
loop_
_entity.id
_entity.type
_entity.pdbx_description
1 polymer ?
#
loop_
_entity_poly.entity_id
_entity_poly.type
_entity_poly.pdbx_seq_one_letter_code
_entity_poly.pdbx_strand_id
1 'polypeptide(L)'
;MSNKFVLVPVELLKNLKELAKGTEYEDEVKKVLDSREAIENHDITKLPKSAVVKRVIDGDTVELFNGTVLRYTGITAPEEGESFADEATKLNKELVEGKEIKLEYDNYTSDKFGRILAYAIVDGKNVSVELVQKGMAELVIYQKRKPFIYQTQLLEAQEQAKQKKLGIWSKNN
;
A
#
# COMPACT_ATOMS: atom_id res chain seq x y z
N MET A 1 -15.53 6.76 -14.69
CA MET A 1 -15.03 7.73 -13.70
C MET A 1 -14.49 6.94 -12.52
N SER A 2 -13.23 7.15 -12.13
CA SER A 2 -12.60 6.37 -11.06
C SER A 2 -13.19 6.80 -9.72
N ASN A 3 -13.97 5.93 -9.08
CA ASN A 3 -14.52 6.19 -7.75
C ASN A 3 -13.36 6.22 -6.75
N LYS A 4 -12.99 7.43 -6.30
CA LYS A 4 -12.09 7.61 -5.17
C LYS A 4 -12.83 7.22 -3.90
N PHE A 5 -12.37 6.16 -3.24
CA PHE A 5 -12.87 5.83 -1.91
C PHE A 5 -12.38 6.88 -0.92
N VAL A 6 -13.30 7.40 -0.10
CA VAL A 6 -12.99 8.33 1.00
C VAL A 6 -13.30 7.60 2.29
N LEU A 7 -12.32 7.56 3.19
CA LEU A 7 -12.55 7.10 4.56
C LEU A 7 -13.33 8.18 5.29
N VAL A 8 -14.53 7.84 5.73
CA VAL A 8 -15.43 8.75 6.47
C VAL A 8 -15.63 8.15 7.86
N PRO A 9 -15.40 8.93 8.94
CA PRO A 9 -15.78 8.51 10.29
C PRO A 9 -17.23 8.03 10.35
N VAL A 10 -17.52 6.99 11.12
CA VAL A 10 -18.85 6.39 11.19
C VAL A 10 -19.90 7.40 11.67
N GLU A 11 -19.53 8.30 12.58
CA GLU A 11 -20.40 9.40 13.03
C GLU A 11 -20.77 10.35 11.87
N LEU A 12 -19.84 10.61 10.95
CA LEU A 12 -20.12 11.40 9.75
C LEU A 12 -21.02 10.65 8.77
N LEU A 13 -20.87 9.33 8.63
CA LEU A 13 -21.77 8.49 7.83
C LEU A 13 -23.19 8.44 8.40
N LYS A 14 -23.32 8.32 9.73
CA LYS A 14 -24.62 8.39 10.42
C LYS A 14 -25.28 9.75 10.23
N ASN A 15 -24.51 10.84 10.31
CA ASN A 15 -25.01 12.18 10.01
C ASN A 15 -25.42 12.33 8.55
N LEU A 16 -24.76 11.64 7.62
CA LEU A 16 -25.11 11.66 6.20
C LEU A 16 -26.51 11.07 5.94
N LYS A 17 -26.90 10.03 6.67
CA LYS A 17 -28.26 9.46 6.62
C LYS A 17 -29.31 10.50 7.01
N GLU A 18 -29.06 11.26 8.07
CA GLU A 18 -29.96 12.32 8.51
C GLU A 18 -29.97 13.52 7.56
N LEU A 19 -28.81 13.90 7.00
CA LEU A 19 -28.70 15.00 6.03
C LEU A 19 -29.37 14.69 4.70
N ALA A 20 -29.34 13.43 4.25
CA ALA A 20 -29.92 13.01 2.98
C ALA A 20 -31.45 12.84 3.04
N LYS A 21 -32.05 12.89 4.22
CA LYS A 21 -33.49 12.71 4.42
C LYS A 21 -34.29 13.80 3.70
N GLY A 22 -35.25 13.39 2.88
CA GLY A 22 -36.08 14.26 2.05
C GLY A 22 -35.40 14.75 0.76
N THR A 23 -34.18 14.29 0.46
CA THR A 23 -33.47 14.60 -0.79
C THR A 23 -33.65 13.49 -1.81
N GLU A 24 -33.36 13.77 -3.09
CA GLU A 24 -33.34 12.76 -4.15
C GLU A 24 -32.33 11.62 -3.91
N TYR A 25 -31.34 11.85 -3.03
CA TYR A 25 -30.30 10.88 -2.68
C TYR A 25 -30.66 9.99 -1.49
N GLU A 26 -31.83 10.19 -0.85
CA GLU A 26 -32.21 9.48 0.38
C GLU A 26 -32.16 7.96 0.21
N ASP A 27 -32.76 7.45 -0.87
CA ASP A 27 -32.85 6.01 -1.13
C ASP A 27 -31.50 5.42 -1.54
N GLU A 28 -30.66 6.17 -2.26
CA GLU A 28 -29.31 5.74 -2.62
C GLU A 28 -28.40 5.68 -1.39
N VAL A 29 -28.43 6.69 -0.51
CA VAL A 29 -27.69 6.71 0.75
C VAL A 29 -28.15 5.58 1.67
N LYS A 30 -29.46 5.36 1.82
CA LYS A 30 -29.99 4.22 2.57
C LYS A 30 -29.52 2.90 1.99
N LYS A 31 -29.62 2.71 0.67
CA LYS A 31 -29.15 1.49 0.02
C LYS A 31 -27.66 1.26 0.27
N VAL A 32 -26.80 2.28 0.20
CA VAL A 32 -25.36 2.12 0.47
C VAL A 32 -25.08 1.78 1.94
N LEU A 33 -25.76 2.43 2.88
CA LEU A 33 -25.59 2.20 4.32
C LEU A 33 -26.19 0.86 4.78
N ASP A 34 -27.28 0.41 4.17
CA ASP A 34 -28.02 -0.77 4.57
C ASP A 34 -27.58 -2.04 3.79
N SER A 35 -26.93 -1.91 2.62
CA SER A 35 -26.48 -3.06 1.78
C SER A 35 -25.04 -3.50 1.99
N ARG A 36 -24.27 -2.75 2.77
CA ARG A 36 -22.94 -3.16 3.22
C ARG A 36 -23.08 -3.44 4.70
N GLU A 37 -22.54 -4.56 5.17
CA GLU A 37 -22.24 -4.70 6.60
C GLU A 37 -21.55 -3.40 7.00
N ALA A 38 -22.22 -2.58 7.80
CA ALA A 38 -21.58 -1.43 8.41
C ALA A 38 -20.40 -2.03 9.14
N ILE A 39 -19.18 -1.77 8.67
CA ILE A 39 -17.98 -2.00 9.46
C ILE A 39 -18.13 -1.00 10.60
N GLU A 40 -18.82 -1.42 11.66
CA GLU A 40 -18.90 -0.67 12.90
C GLU A 40 -17.45 -0.52 13.37
N ASN A 41 -16.99 0.73 13.44
CA ASN A 41 -15.65 1.09 13.85
C ASN A 41 -15.43 0.87 15.35
N HIS A 42 -15.54 -0.38 15.78
CA HIS A 42 -14.91 -0.89 16.99
C HIS A 42 -14.09 -2.16 16.74
N ASP A 43 -13.91 -2.59 15.48
CA ASP A 43 -13.05 -3.74 15.14
C ASP A 43 -12.16 -3.59 13.89
N ILE A 44 -11.72 -2.36 13.57
CA ILE A 44 -10.40 -2.19 12.91
C ILE A 44 -9.24 -2.42 13.91
N THR A 45 -9.52 -3.00 15.08
CA THR A 45 -8.58 -3.12 16.21
C THR A 45 -7.38 -4.01 15.90
N LYS A 46 -7.43 -4.79 14.82
CA LYS A 46 -6.30 -5.60 14.34
C LYS A 46 -6.20 -5.52 12.82
N LEU A 47 -5.21 -4.77 12.36
CA LEU A 47 -4.74 -4.87 10.98
C LEU A 47 -4.41 -6.33 10.64
N PRO A 48 -4.70 -6.81 9.42
CA PRO A 48 -4.48 -8.20 9.05
C PRO A 48 -2.99 -8.55 9.19
N LYS A 49 -2.69 -9.72 9.76
CA LYS A 49 -1.29 -10.21 9.87
C LYS A 49 -0.83 -10.92 8.59
N SER A 50 -1.77 -11.40 7.78
CA SER A 50 -1.52 -11.93 6.45
C SER A 50 -2.69 -11.60 5.52
N ALA A 51 -2.42 -11.63 4.22
CA ALA A 51 -3.43 -11.46 3.17
C ALA A 51 -2.96 -12.13 1.87
N VAL A 52 -3.90 -12.44 0.99
CA VAL A 52 -3.59 -12.91 -0.37
C VAL A 52 -3.59 -11.73 -1.33
N VAL A 53 -2.54 -11.63 -2.14
CA VAL A 53 -2.42 -10.61 -3.19
C VAL A 53 -3.25 -11.03 -4.38
N LYS A 54 -4.22 -10.19 -4.76
CA LYS A 54 -5.08 -10.40 -5.93
C LYS A 54 -4.38 -9.99 -7.22
N ARG A 55 -3.77 -8.81 -7.23
CA ARG A 55 -2.98 -8.31 -8.35
C ARG A 55 -1.99 -7.26 -7.89
N VAL A 56 -0.90 -7.13 -8.63
CA VAL A 56 0.03 -6.00 -8.49
C VAL A 56 -0.48 -4.81 -9.28
N ILE A 57 -0.43 -3.62 -8.67
CA ILE A 57 -0.78 -2.36 -9.33
C ILE A 57 0.47 -1.79 -10.00
N ASP A 58 1.56 -1.65 -9.25
CA ASP A 58 2.85 -1.09 -9.70
C ASP A 58 4.02 -1.69 -8.87
N GLY A 59 5.21 -1.08 -8.97
CA GLY A 59 6.43 -1.57 -8.31
C GLY A 59 6.40 -1.59 -6.78
N ASP A 60 5.45 -0.92 -6.13
CA ASP A 60 5.36 -0.89 -4.65
C ASP A 60 3.93 -0.91 -4.08
N THR A 61 2.93 -1.11 -4.93
CA THR A 61 1.51 -1.12 -4.58
C THR A 61 0.81 -2.37 -5.11
N VAL A 62 -0.02 -2.99 -4.26
CA VAL A 62 -0.80 -4.19 -4.59
C VAL A 62 -2.25 -4.08 -4.14
N GLU A 63 -3.14 -4.78 -4.83
CA GLU A 63 -4.53 -4.99 -4.42
C GLU A 63 -4.65 -6.38 -3.78
N LEU A 64 -5.25 -6.44 -2.60
CA LEU A 64 -5.55 -7.67 -1.87
C LEU A 64 -6.94 -8.21 -2.27
N PHE A 65 -7.21 -9.49 -2.02
CA PHE A 65 -8.50 -10.11 -2.41
C PHE A 65 -9.74 -9.48 -1.75
N ASN A 66 -9.58 -8.87 -0.57
CA ASN A 66 -10.64 -8.12 0.11
C ASN A 66 -10.85 -6.70 -0.46
N GLY A 67 -10.16 -6.33 -1.55
CA GLY A 67 -10.22 -5.01 -2.19
C GLY A 67 -9.37 -3.94 -1.51
N THR A 68 -8.65 -4.26 -0.43
CA THR A 68 -7.72 -3.34 0.21
C THR A 68 -6.51 -3.10 -0.68
N VAL A 69 -6.08 -1.84 -0.77
CA VAL A 69 -4.83 -1.46 -1.43
C VAL A 69 -3.72 -1.36 -0.38
N LEU A 70 -2.67 -2.13 -0.59
CA LEU A 70 -1.46 -2.12 0.22
C LEU A 70 -0.36 -1.37 -0.53
N ARG A 71 0.25 -0.39 0.13
CA ARG A 71 1.44 0.35 -0.32
C ARG A 71 2.63 -0.03 0.57
N TYR A 72 3.75 -0.39 -0.04
CA TYR A 72 4.91 -0.85 0.72
C TYR A 72 5.55 0.27 1.52
N THR A 73 5.77 0.01 2.81
CA THR A 73 6.37 1.00 3.70
C THR A 73 7.84 1.24 3.36
N GLY A 74 8.26 2.51 3.42
CA GLY A 74 9.66 2.92 3.41
C GLY A 74 10.32 2.96 2.02
N ILE A 75 9.62 2.64 0.95
CA ILE A 75 10.19 2.64 -0.41
C ILE A 75 9.31 3.40 -1.40
N THR A 76 9.90 3.84 -2.51
CA THR A 76 9.16 4.25 -3.70
C THR A 76 9.75 3.59 -4.95
N ALA A 77 8.90 3.04 -5.79
CA ALA A 77 9.28 2.51 -7.11
C ALA A 77 9.05 3.57 -8.20
N PRO A 78 9.67 3.42 -9.38
CA PRO A 78 9.36 4.27 -10.53
C PRO A 78 7.89 4.13 -10.95
N GLU A 79 7.29 5.28 -11.28
CA GLU A 79 5.90 5.38 -11.73
C GLU A 79 5.77 5.07 -13.23
N GLU A 80 4.55 4.81 -13.71
CA GLU A 80 4.30 4.52 -15.12
C GLU A 80 4.88 5.61 -16.04
N GLY A 81 5.67 5.18 -17.05
CA GLY A 81 6.37 6.06 -17.97
C GLY A 81 7.79 6.45 -17.52
N GLU A 82 8.18 6.16 -16.28
CA GLU A 82 9.55 6.33 -15.82
C GLU A 82 10.44 5.13 -16.20
N SER A 83 11.76 5.35 -16.23
CA SER A 83 12.71 4.26 -16.49
C SER A 83 12.63 3.22 -15.36
N PHE A 84 12.58 1.94 -15.73
CA PHE A 84 12.48 0.78 -14.83
C PHE A 84 11.10 0.55 -14.16
N ALA A 85 10.06 1.29 -14.54
CA ALA A 85 8.71 1.10 -13.98
C ALA A 85 8.12 -0.29 -14.31
N ASP A 86 8.27 -0.74 -15.55
CA ASP A 86 7.78 -2.04 -16.00
C ASP A 86 8.57 -3.19 -15.34
N GLU A 87 9.89 -3.04 -15.24
CA GLU A 87 10.78 -4.00 -14.59
C GLU A 87 10.50 -4.09 -13.08
N ALA A 88 10.25 -2.97 -12.42
CA ALA A 88 9.87 -2.94 -11.00
C ALA A 88 8.52 -3.62 -10.77
N THR A 89 7.53 -3.29 -11.59
CA THR A 89 6.19 -3.91 -11.53
C THR A 89 6.27 -5.41 -11.81
N LYS A 90 7.07 -5.83 -12.79
CA LYS A 90 7.28 -7.24 -13.12
C LYS A 90 7.94 -7.99 -11.96
N LEU A 91 9.01 -7.46 -11.37
CA LEU A 91 9.65 -8.07 -10.22
C LEU A 91 8.66 -8.18 -9.05
N ASN A 92 7.88 -7.14 -8.78
CA ASN A 92 6.87 -7.19 -7.73
C ASN A 92 5.84 -8.31 -7.99
N LYS A 93 5.35 -8.45 -9.24
CA LYS A 93 4.46 -9.56 -9.63
C LYS A 93 5.06 -10.93 -9.35
N GLU A 94 6.30 -11.16 -9.76
CA GLU A 94 7.01 -12.42 -9.52
C GLU A 94 7.15 -12.73 -8.02
N LEU A 95 7.34 -11.70 -7.21
CA LEU A 95 7.51 -11.82 -5.77
C LEU A 95 6.19 -12.12 -5.05
N VAL A 96 5.07 -11.50 -5.43
CA VAL A 96 3.88 -11.52 -4.57
C VAL A 96 2.55 -11.88 -5.24
N GLU A 97 2.40 -11.79 -6.56
CA GLU A 97 1.08 -11.95 -7.20
C GLU A 97 0.52 -13.36 -6.98
N GLY A 98 -0.74 -13.44 -6.49
CA GLY A 98 -1.40 -14.71 -6.18
C GLY A 98 -0.90 -15.41 -4.92
N LYS A 99 0.09 -14.85 -4.19
CA LYS A 99 0.65 -15.46 -2.98
C LYS A 99 -0.01 -14.91 -1.71
N GLU A 100 0.03 -15.71 -0.65
CA GLU A 100 -0.20 -15.22 0.70
C GLU A 100 1.06 -14.49 1.20
N ILE A 101 0.89 -13.27 1.68
CA ILE A 101 1.94 -12.43 2.25
C ILE A 101 1.65 -12.21 3.73
N LYS A 102 2.69 -12.19 4.57
CA LYS A 102 2.58 -11.64 5.92
C LYS A 102 2.76 -10.12 5.85
N LEU A 103 2.02 -9.41 6.70
CA LEU A 103 2.02 -7.96 6.77
C LEU A 103 2.66 -7.53 8.07
N GLU A 104 3.80 -6.86 7.96
CA GLU A 104 4.48 -6.26 9.10
C GLU A 104 4.31 -4.74 9.06
N TYR A 105 3.84 -4.18 10.17
CA TYR A 105 3.47 -2.77 10.26
C TYR A 105 4.57 -1.95 10.92
N ASP A 106 4.72 -0.71 10.45
CA ASP A 106 5.59 0.29 11.08
C ASP A 106 4.77 1.22 11.99
N ASN A 107 5.38 2.31 12.44
CA ASN A 107 4.74 3.38 13.20
C ASN A 107 3.53 4.03 12.49
N TYR A 108 3.45 3.90 11.17
CA TYR A 108 2.37 4.42 10.34
C TYR A 108 1.77 3.27 9.54
N THR A 109 0.45 3.13 9.62
CA THR A 109 -0.28 1.97 9.08
C THR A 109 -1.26 2.31 7.96
N SER A 110 -1.44 3.60 7.68
CA SER A 110 -2.23 4.09 6.56
C SER A 110 -1.71 5.44 6.07
N ASP A 111 -2.07 5.80 4.85
CA ASP A 111 -1.80 7.12 4.29
C ASP A 111 -3.06 7.94 4.02
N LYS A 112 -2.86 9.19 3.57
CA LYS A 112 -3.96 10.12 3.27
C LYS A 112 -4.88 9.68 2.12
N PHE A 113 -4.51 8.64 1.38
CA PHE A 113 -5.29 8.09 0.27
C PHE A 113 -6.09 6.84 0.69
N GLY A 114 -6.02 6.47 1.98
CA GLY A 114 -6.73 5.31 2.51
C GLY A 114 -6.06 3.97 2.18
N ARG A 115 -4.80 3.98 1.71
CA ARG A 115 -4.01 2.75 1.51
C ARG A 115 -3.48 2.26 2.85
N ILE A 116 -3.41 0.95 3.03
CA ILE A 116 -2.67 0.37 4.16
C ILE A 116 -1.17 0.47 3.87
N LEU A 117 -0.39 0.78 4.91
CA LEU A 117 1.08 0.80 4.87
C LEU A 117 1.62 -0.39 5.64
N ALA A 118 2.33 -1.30 4.96
CA ALA A 118 3.02 -2.42 5.59
C ALA A 118 4.21 -2.89 4.74
N TYR A 119 5.11 -3.65 5.35
CA TYR A 119 6.07 -4.48 4.65
C TYR A 119 5.40 -5.81 4.30
N ALA A 120 5.49 -6.21 3.02
CA ALA A 120 5.08 -7.54 2.59
C ALA A 120 6.23 -8.53 2.83
N ILE A 121 5.94 -9.60 3.57
CA ILE A 121 6.90 -10.67 3.85
C ILE A 121 6.41 -11.96 3.17
N VAL A 122 7.24 -12.50 2.28
CA VAL A 122 7.00 -13.77 1.57
C VAL A 122 8.13 -14.73 1.90
N ASP A 123 7.79 -15.92 2.38
CA ASP A 123 8.78 -16.94 2.77
C ASP A 123 9.90 -16.42 3.70
N GLY A 124 9.54 -15.50 4.60
CA GLY A 124 10.47 -14.88 5.55
C GLY A 124 11.34 -13.76 4.96
N LYS A 125 11.13 -13.37 3.70
CA LYS A 125 11.86 -12.29 3.02
C LYS A 125 11.01 -11.03 2.90
N ASN A 126 11.62 -9.88 3.19
CA ASN A 126 10.98 -8.58 3.03
C ASN A 126 11.05 -8.13 1.56
N VAL A 127 9.89 -8.03 0.91
CA VAL A 127 9.75 -7.67 -0.50
C VAL A 127 10.29 -6.26 -0.77
N SER A 128 10.09 -5.31 0.14
CA SER A 128 10.64 -3.95 -0.01
C SER A 128 12.17 -3.96 -0.09
N VAL A 129 12.82 -4.79 0.72
CA VAL A 129 14.29 -4.93 0.71
C VAL A 129 14.75 -5.57 -0.60
N GLU A 130 14.04 -6.59 -1.09
CA GLU A 130 14.39 -7.26 -2.35
C GLU A 130 14.25 -6.31 -3.56
N LEU A 131 13.18 -5.53 -3.63
CA LEU A 131 12.99 -4.51 -4.66
C LEU A 131 14.13 -3.47 -4.64
N VAL A 132 14.48 -2.93 -3.47
CA VAL A 132 15.56 -1.96 -3.33
C VAL A 132 16.92 -2.58 -3.68
N GLN A 133 17.20 -3.81 -3.24
CA GLN A 133 18.46 -4.49 -3.52
C GLN A 133 18.67 -4.76 -5.01
N LYS A 134 17.58 -4.93 -5.77
CA LYS A 134 17.59 -5.10 -7.23
C LYS A 134 17.60 -3.77 -7.99
N GLY A 135 17.54 -2.63 -7.29
CA GLY A 135 17.47 -1.30 -7.91
C GLY A 135 16.12 -0.99 -8.55
N MET A 136 15.05 -1.66 -8.11
CA MET A 136 13.68 -1.46 -8.60
C MET A 136 12.86 -0.50 -7.74
N ALA A 137 13.41 -0.07 -6.61
CA ALA A 137 12.83 0.95 -5.74
C ALA A 137 13.96 1.69 -5.00
N GLU A 138 13.67 2.88 -4.50
CA GLU A 138 14.53 3.66 -3.63
C GLU A 138 13.96 3.75 -2.20
N LEU A 139 14.86 3.89 -1.22
CA LEU A 139 14.48 4.13 0.18
C LEU A 139 13.97 5.56 0.36
N VAL A 140 12.81 5.70 0.98
CA VAL A 140 12.26 7.00 1.39
C VAL A 140 12.66 7.28 2.85
N ILE A 141 13.18 8.48 3.13
CA ILE A 141 13.52 8.91 4.49
C ILE A 141 12.75 10.18 4.85
N TYR A 142 11.98 10.14 5.94
CA TYR A 142 11.27 11.29 6.48
C TYR A 142 12.01 11.88 7.69
N GLN A 143 12.76 12.96 7.50
CA GLN A 143 13.61 13.57 8.54
C GLN A 143 12.88 13.94 9.85
N LYS A 144 11.57 14.25 9.77
CA LYS A 144 10.76 14.65 10.92
C LYS A 144 9.96 13.49 11.56
N ARG A 145 10.17 12.25 11.12
CA ARG A 145 9.46 11.07 11.61
C ARG A 145 10.42 10.12 12.31
N LYS A 146 9.85 9.19 13.09
CA LYS A 146 10.63 8.06 13.61
C LYS A 146 11.20 7.26 12.42
N PRO A 147 12.45 6.77 12.52
CA PRO A 147 13.00 5.86 11.53
C PRO A 147 12.11 4.63 11.35
N PHE A 148 12.04 4.16 10.12
CA PHE A 148 11.38 2.91 9.78
C PHE A 148 12.09 1.71 10.44
N ILE A 149 11.34 0.67 10.82
CA ILE A 149 11.89 -0.51 11.49
C ILE A 149 12.93 -1.24 10.63
N TYR A 150 12.78 -1.18 9.30
CA TYR A 150 13.68 -1.78 8.32
C TYR A 150 14.66 -0.78 7.67
N GLN A 151 14.77 0.45 8.18
CA GLN A 151 15.54 1.51 7.53
C GLN A 151 17.00 1.13 7.27
N THR A 152 17.67 0.47 8.23
CA THR A 152 19.07 0.04 8.07
C THR A 152 19.22 -0.98 6.95
N GLN A 153 18.35 -2.00 6.90
CA GLN A 153 18.41 -3.04 5.85
C GLN A 153 18.09 -2.46 4.47
N LEU A 154 17.13 -1.54 4.38
CA LEU A 154 16.82 -0.82 3.15
C LEU A 154 18.00 0.05 2.69
N LEU A 155 18.68 0.72 3.62
CA LEU A 155 19.85 1.54 3.30
C LEU A 155 20.99 0.66 2.76
N GLU A 156 21.31 -0.45 3.42
CA GLU A 156 22.32 -1.40 2.96
C GLU A 156 21.98 -1.98 1.57
N ALA A 157 20.72 -2.37 1.35
CA ALA A 157 20.24 -2.86 0.06
C ALA A 157 20.40 -1.81 -1.04
N GLN A 158 20.08 -0.55 -0.74
CA GLN A 158 20.21 0.55 -1.69
C GLN A 158 21.67 0.82 -2.05
N GLU A 159 22.57 0.84 -1.06
CA GLU A 159 23.99 1.06 -1.32
C GLU A 159 24.59 -0.09 -2.14
N GLN A 160 24.17 -1.34 -1.92
CA GLN A 160 24.55 -2.45 -2.80
C GLN A 160 24.05 -2.26 -4.24
N ALA A 161 22.81 -1.82 -4.42
CA ALA A 161 22.24 -1.59 -5.75
C ALA A 161 22.97 -0.46 -6.49
N LYS A 162 23.33 0.62 -5.79
CA LYS A 162 24.14 1.73 -6.32
C LYS A 162 25.54 1.29 -6.72
N GLN A 163 26.25 0.57 -5.85
CA GLN A 163 27.61 0.08 -6.13
C GLN A 163 27.63 -0.82 -7.37
N LYS A 164 26.59 -1.64 -7.56
CA LYS A 164 26.43 -2.53 -8.70
C LYS A 164 25.77 -1.87 -9.92
N LYS A 165 25.40 -0.58 -9.83
CA LYS A 165 24.71 0.17 -10.89
C LYS A 165 23.46 -0.55 -11.42
N LEU A 166 22.63 -1.08 -10.51
CA LEU A 166 21.43 -1.85 -10.86
C LEU A 166 20.20 -0.95 -11.04
N GLY A 167 19.32 -1.33 -11.98
CA GLY A 167 18.02 -0.71 -12.16
C GLY A 167 18.10 0.80 -12.29
N ILE A 168 17.34 1.53 -11.47
CA ILE A 168 17.30 3.00 -11.45
C ILE A 168 18.68 3.64 -11.23
N TRP A 169 19.65 2.91 -10.67
CA TRP A 169 21.01 3.38 -10.43
C TRP A 169 21.97 3.14 -11.62
N SER A 170 21.49 2.57 -12.72
CA SER A 170 22.32 2.21 -13.88
C SER A 170 22.78 3.39 -14.75
N LYS A 171 22.09 4.54 -14.68
CA LYS A 171 22.30 5.69 -15.58
C LYS A 171 22.77 6.97 -14.89
N ASN A 172 23.40 6.87 -13.72
CA ASN A 172 24.12 8.01 -13.16
C ASN A 172 25.52 8.09 -13.81
N ASN A 173 25.62 8.80 -14.94
CA ASN A 173 26.84 9.45 -15.41
C ASN A 173 26.64 10.96 -15.29
#